data_AF-A0A938VKI9-F1
#
_entry.id   AF-A0A938VKI9-F1
#
_cell.length_a   1.000
_cell.length_b   1.000
_cell.length_c   1.000
_cell.angle_alpha   90.00
_cell.angle_beta   90.00
_cell.angle_gamma   90.00
#
_symmetry.space_group_name_H-M   'P 1'
#
loop_
_entity.id
_entity.type
_entity.pdbx_description
1 polymer ?
#
loop_
_entity_poly.entity_id
_entity_poly.type
_entity_poly.pdbx_seq_one_letter_code
_entity_poly.pdbx_strand_id
1 'polypeptide(L)'
;MSKENCDRWIDYAYLNWLTWLRNTKQEQFYLRESTKIYVDRMKAAAENDQKEEAWNLLERLKKLGINIHGMRNDFGGGDGFLYEQAEIHLECAIVAYKMGDAQEANSLIRIAVSSFGNRNIHKAVTCWIYGCIQWQSQSHLEDALVNWEKSYLIVSDLATSPGYDQTFAEKCGDIKDTMSEAIRLASMQNYPPPPPDPARTSAPSRPAKRTALVSRRAGVRLFPVFGSIPAGAPANIVDVSDDKT
;
A
#
# COMPACT_ATOMS: atom_id res chain seq x y z
N MET A 1 8.60 17.18 -11.50
CA MET A 1 8.79 15.87 -12.14
C MET A 1 8.36 14.71 -11.24
N SER A 2 8.55 14.77 -9.90
CA SER A 2 8.16 13.69 -8.98
C SER A 2 6.68 13.29 -9.07
N LYS A 3 5.79 14.27 -9.23
CA LYS A 3 4.35 14.05 -9.40
C LYS A 3 4.01 13.11 -10.55
N GLU A 4 4.58 13.36 -11.73
CA GLU A 4 4.30 12.56 -12.92
C GLU A 4 4.66 11.09 -12.71
N ASN A 5 5.81 10.80 -12.11
CA ASN A 5 6.21 9.42 -11.86
C ASN A 5 5.34 8.74 -10.80
N CYS A 6 4.93 9.44 -9.74
CA CYS A 6 3.98 8.90 -8.77
C CYS A 6 2.60 8.65 -9.38
N ASP A 7 2.09 9.59 -10.19
CA ASP A 7 0.82 9.42 -10.91
C ASP A 7 0.90 8.16 -11.80
N ARG A 8 2.00 8.00 -12.54
CA ARG A 8 2.25 6.81 -13.36
C ARG A 8 2.38 5.53 -12.53
N TRP A 9 2.98 5.58 -11.33
CA TRP A 9 3.04 4.41 -10.43
C TRP A 9 1.68 4.03 -9.88
N ILE A 10 0.84 5.00 -9.51
CA ILE A 10 -0.53 4.76 -9.06
C ILE A 10 -1.30 4.06 -10.18
N ASP A 11 -1.27 4.61 -11.39
CA ASP A 11 -1.95 4.00 -12.54
C ASP A 11 -1.36 2.62 -12.88
N TYR A 12 -0.03 2.46 -12.84
CA TYR A 12 0.63 1.17 -13.07
C TYR A 12 0.19 0.11 -12.05
N ALA A 13 0.24 0.42 -10.76
CA ALA A 13 -0.16 -0.50 -9.69
C ALA A 13 -1.65 -0.85 -9.79
N TYR A 14 -2.49 0.13 -10.10
CA TYR A 14 -3.93 -0.06 -10.27
C TYR A 14 -4.25 -0.98 -11.47
N LEU A 15 -3.66 -0.69 -12.63
CA LEU A 15 -3.94 -1.42 -13.87
C LEU A 15 -3.26 -2.79 -13.93
N ASN A 16 -2.08 -2.96 -13.34
CA ASN A 16 -1.31 -4.20 -13.48
C ASN A 16 -1.43 -5.12 -12.26
N TRP A 17 -1.55 -4.57 -11.05
CA TRP A 17 -1.58 -5.38 -9.83
C TRP A 17 -3.02 -5.59 -9.36
N LEU A 18 -3.80 -4.53 -9.17
CA LEU A 18 -5.20 -4.69 -8.73
C LEU A 18 -6.06 -5.38 -9.79
N THR A 19 -5.88 -5.07 -11.07
CA THR A 19 -6.66 -5.74 -12.13
C THR A 19 -6.27 -7.21 -12.30
N TRP A 20 -4.99 -7.56 -12.10
CA TRP A 20 -4.61 -8.97 -12.04
C TRP A 20 -5.30 -9.70 -10.88
N LEU A 21 -5.37 -9.07 -9.69
CA LEU A 21 -6.10 -9.62 -8.56
C LEU A 21 -7.59 -9.83 -8.89
N ARG A 22 -8.23 -8.90 -9.62
CA ARG A 22 -9.64 -9.04 -10.08
C ARG A 22 -9.89 -10.30 -10.87
N ASN A 23 -8.89 -10.73 -11.64
CA ASN A 23 -9.01 -11.84 -12.55
C ASN A 23 -8.55 -13.17 -11.93
N THR A 24 -8.01 -13.14 -10.70
CA THR A 24 -7.47 -14.32 -10.03
C THR A 24 -8.52 -14.91 -9.10
N LYS A 25 -8.73 -16.24 -9.15
CA LYS A 25 -9.76 -16.92 -8.34
C LYS A 25 -9.47 -16.94 -6.83
N GLN A 26 -8.25 -16.61 -6.42
CA GLN A 26 -7.77 -16.74 -5.05
C GLN A 26 -8.10 -15.53 -4.17
N GLU A 27 -8.27 -14.35 -4.76
CA GLU A 27 -8.57 -13.13 -4.02
C GLU A 27 -9.88 -12.57 -4.57
N GLN A 28 -10.85 -12.36 -3.69
CA GLN A 28 -12.13 -11.77 -4.06
C GLN A 28 -12.01 -10.25 -3.93
N PHE A 29 -12.51 -9.53 -4.94
CA PHE A 29 -12.84 -8.13 -4.73
C PHE A 29 -14.00 -8.02 -3.75
N TYR A 30 -13.91 -7.03 -2.88
CA TYR A 30 -14.81 -6.89 -1.76
C TYR A 30 -15.93 -5.88 -2.04
N LEU A 31 -15.75 -5.00 -3.04
CA LEU A 31 -16.81 -4.14 -3.53
C LEU A 31 -18.01 -4.96 -4.04
N ARG A 32 -19.18 -4.76 -3.43
CA ARG A 32 -20.45 -5.22 -3.99
C ARG A 32 -20.75 -4.50 -5.30
N GLU A 33 -21.53 -5.15 -6.16
CA GLU A 33 -21.89 -4.58 -7.47
C GLU A 33 -22.60 -3.22 -7.34
N SER A 34 -23.45 -3.03 -6.32
CA SER A 34 -24.08 -1.74 -6.05
C SER A 34 -23.05 -0.65 -5.72
N THR A 35 -22.08 -0.95 -4.85
CA THR A 35 -21.00 -0.03 -4.47
C THR A 35 -20.12 0.30 -5.67
N LYS A 36 -19.81 -0.71 -6.50
CA LYS A 36 -19.00 -0.58 -7.71
C LYS A 36 -19.60 0.42 -8.71
N ILE A 37 -20.92 0.41 -8.92
CA ILE A 37 -21.61 1.39 -9.78
C ILE A 37 -21.35 2.83 -9.29
N TYR A 38 -21.39 3.07 -7.98
CA TYR A 38 -21.09 4.39 -7.42
C TYR A 38 -19.62 4.78 -7.60
N VAL A 39 -18.69 3.83 -7.42
CA VAL A 39 -17.25 4.05 -7.65
C VAL A 39 -16.97 4.38 -9.11
N ASP A 40 -17.55 3.64 -10.05
CA ASP A 40 -17.36 3.85 -11.48
C ASP A 40 -17.92 5.21 -11.92
N ARG A 41 -19.10 5.59 -11.41
CA ARG A 41 -19.67 6.93 -11.64
C ARG A 41 -18.80 8.03 -11.04
N MET A 42 -18.25 7.83 -9.84
CA MET A 42 -17.36 8.80 -9.19
C MET A 42 -16.11 9.04 -10.05
N LYS A 43 -15.49 7.98 -10.55
CA LYS A 43 -14.32 8.07 -11.44
C LYS A 43 -14.64 8.76 -12.75
N ALA A 44 -15.74 8.36 -13.39
CA ALA A 44 -16.19 8.98 -14.62
C ALA A 44 -16.44 10.49 -14.44
N ALA A 45 -17.07 10.90 -13.34
CA ALA A 45 -17.26 12.32 -13.03
C ALA A 45 -15.92 13.05 -12.85
N ALA A 46 -14.95 12.44 -12.16
CA ALA A 46 -13.62 13.02 -11.97
C ALA A 46 -12.84 13.14 -13.30
N GLU A 47 -12.93 12.14 -14.18
CA GLU A 47 -12.30 12.15 -15.51
C GLU A 47 -12.91 13.17 -16.47
N ASN A 48 -14.21 13.46 -16.34
CA ASN A 48 -14.93 14.45 -17.14
C ASN A 48 -14.89 15.87 -16.53
N ASP A 49 -13.98 16.15 -15.58
CA ASP A 49 -13.84 17.43 -14.87
C ASP A 49 -15.11 17.90 -14.13
N GLN A 50 -16.03 16.98 -13.81
CA GLN A 50 -17.24 17.22 -13.02
C GLN A 50 -16.94 17.11 -11.53
N LYS A 51 -16.03 17.97 -11.03
CA LYS A 51 -15.48 17.88 -9.67
C LYS A 51 -16.55 17.86 -8.57
N GLU A 52 -17.60 18.68 -8.69
CA GLU A 52 -18.68 18.72 -7.68
C GLU A 52 -19.45 17.39 -7.60
N GLU A 53 -19.75 16.76 -8.75
CA GLU A 53 -20.40 15.46 -8.78
C GLU A 53 -19.50 14.37 -8.19
N ALA A 54 -18.21 14.37 -8.56
CA ALA A 54 -17.24 13.43 -8.02
C ALA A 54 -17.14 13.55 -6.49
N TRP A 55 -17.07 14.76 -5.94
CA TRP A 55 -17.06 15.00 -4.50
C TRP A 55 -18.34 14.55 -3.80
N ASN A 56 -19.50 14.85 -4.38
CA ASN A 56 -20.78 14.41 -3.84
C ASN A 56 -20.89 12.87 -3.80
N LEU A 57 -20.37 12.17 -4.81
CA LEU A 57 -20.33 10.71 -4.84
C LEU A 57 -19.31 10.14 -3.84
N LEU A 58 -18.14 10.76 -3.73
CA LEU A 58 -17.10 10.40 -2.77
C LEU A 58 -17.62 10.49 -1.33
N GLU A 59 -18.30 11.58 -0.97
CA GLU A 59 -18.89 11.75 0.37
C GLU A 59 -20.00 10.73 0.66
N ARG A 60 -20.81 10.38 -0.35
CA ARG A 60 -21.81 9.31 -0.23
C ARG A 60 -21.16 7.95 -0.01
N LEU A 61 -20.10 7.65 -0.75
CA LEU A 61 -19.32 6.41 -0.61
C LEU A 61 -18.65 6.31 0.76
N LYS A 62 -18.07 7.39 1.29
CA LYS A 62 -17.53 7.44 2.66
C LYS A 62 -18.59 7.09 3.70
N LYS A 63 -19.76 7.73 3.62
CA LYS A 63 -20.90 7.45 4.51
C LYS A 63 -21.37 6.00 4.40
N LEU A 64 -21.43 5.47 3.18
CA LEU A 64 -21.75 4.06 2.94
C LEU A 64 -20.75 3.12 3.62
N GLY A 65 -19.45 3.39 3.47
CA GLY A 65 -18.38 2.60 4.10
C GLY A 65 -18.46 2.60 5.63
N ILE A 66 -18.80 3.73 6.26
CA ILE A 66 -19.00 3.83 7.72
C ILE A 66 -20.22 3.00 8.15
N ASN A 67 -21.33 3.10 7.41
CA ASN A 67 -22.56 2.35 7.74
C ASN A 67 -22.36 0.84 7.61
N ILE A 68 -21.57 0.40 6.63
CA ILE A 68 -21.19 -1.02 6.47
C ILE A 68 -20.42 -1.52 7.70
N HIS A 69 -19.50 -0.70 8.24
CA HIS A 69 -18.74 -1.05 9.44
C HIS A 69 -19.62 -1.23 10.67
N GLY A 70 -20.66 -0.39 10.83
CA GLY A 70 -21.61 -0.49 11.94
C GLY A 70 -22.34 -1.83 12.00
N MET A 71 -22.66 -2.43 10.85
CA MET A 71 -23.36 -3.71 10.77
C MET A 71 -22.50 -4.93 11.17
N ARG A 72 -21.18 -4.76 11.25
CA ARG A 72 -20.24 -5.83 11.66
C ARG A 72 -20.52 -6.32 13.09
N ASN A 73 -20.89 -5.41 13.97
CA ASN A 73 -21.04 -5.69 15.39
C ASN A 73 -22.29 -6.54 15.69
N ASP A 74 -23.28 -6.54 14.79
CA ASP A 74 -24.59 -7.14 15.04
C ASP A 74 -24.72 -8.56 14.50
N PHE A 75 -23.90 -8.97 13.52
CA PHE A 75 -24.12 -10.23 12.78
C PHE A 75 -22.93 -11.20 12.75
N GLY A 76 -21.87 -10.97 13.54
CA GLY A 76 -20.69 -11.84 13.55
C GLY A 76 -20.01 -11.95 12.17
N GLY A 77 -20.16 -10.92 11.34
CA GLY A 77 -19.76 -10.92 9.93
C GLY A 77 -18.24 -10.97 9.77
N GLY A 78 -17.78 -11.88 8.90
CA GLY A 78 -16.36 -12.04 8.56
C GLY A 78 -15.72 -10.81 7.93
N ASP A 79 -14.41 -10.88 7.71
CA ASP A 79 -13.56 -9.75 7.29
C ASP A 79 -13.97 -9.09 5.95
N GLY A 80 -14.84 -9.72 5.16
CA GLY A 80 -15.31 -9.20 3.87
C GLY A 80 -15.91 -7.79 3.94
N PHE A 81 -16.61 -7.43 5.02
CA PHE A 81 -17.16 -6.08 5.18
C PHE A 81 -16.07 -5.02 5.44
N LEU A 82 -15.03 -5.37 6.19
CA LEU A 82 -13.89 -4.47 6.43
C LEU A 82 -13.10 -4.24 5.15
N TYR A 83 -12.95 -5.29 4.36
CA TYR A 83 -12.23 -5.20 3.10
C TYR A 83 -13.03 -4.45 2.05
N GLU A 84 -14.37 -4.56 2.04
CA GLU A 84 -15.23 -3.71 1.20
C GLU A 84 -15.07 -2.23 1.59
N GLN A 85 -15.12 -1.93 2.89
CA GLN A 85 -14.87 -0.58 3.39
C GLN A 85 -13.47 -0.09 2.98
N ALA A 86 -12.46 -0.94 3.09
CA ALA A 86 -11.09 -0.61 2.72
C ALA A 86 -10.96 -0.27 1.23
N GLU A 87 -11.60 -1.04 0.35
CA GLU A 87 -11.63 -0.78 -1.09
C GLU A 87 -12.36 0.52 -1.42
N ILE A 88 -13.50 0.81 -0.76
CA ILE A 88 -14.18 2.11 -0.93
C ILE A 88 -13.23 3.26 -0.61
N HIS A 89 -12.51 3.19 0.53
CA HIS A 89 -11.60 4.25 0.93
C HIS A 89 -10.39 4.38 0.00
N LEU A 90 -9.85 3.26 -0.50
CA LEU A 90 -8.79 3.27 -1.51
C LEU A 90 -9.25 3.98 -2.79
N GLU A 91 -10.43 3.62 -3.30
CA GLU A 91 -10.96 4.22 -4.53
C GLU A 91 -11.26 5.72 -4.36
N CYS A 92 -11.86 6.10 -3.22
CA CYS A 92 -12.06 7.52 -2.88
C CYS A 92 -10.73 8.26 -2.73
N ALA A 93 -9.71 7.65 -2.13
CA ALA A 93 -8.40 8.29 -1.97
C ALA A 93 -7.72 8.58 -3.32
N ILE A 94 -7.77 7.62 -4.25
CA ILE A 94 -7.22 7.80 -5.61
C ILE A 94 -7.94 8.95 -6.33
N VAL A 95 -9.28 9.02 -6.24
CA VAL A 95 -10.05 10.09 -6.87
C VAL A 95 -9.77 11.45 -6.21
N ALA A 96 -9.75 11.55 -4.87
CA ALA A 96 -9.38 12.76 -4.15
C ALA A 96 -7.98 13.26 -4.58
N TYR A 97 -7.01 12.34 -4.68
CA TYR A 97 -5.67 12.65 -5.14
C TYR A 97 -5.66 13.18 -6.58
N LYS A 98 -6.38 12.54 -7.51
CA LYS A 98 -6.50 12.98 -8.91
C LYS A 98 -7.19 14.35 -9.04
N MET A 99 -8.12 14.67 -8.12
CA MET A 99 -8.76 15.99 -8.03
C MET A 99 -7.85 17.07 -7.40
N GLY A 100 -6.65 16.70 -6.93
CA GLY A 100 -5.67 17.61 -6.33
C GLY A 100 -5.79 17.79 -4.81
N ASP A 101 -6.67 17.03 -4.15
CA ASP A 101 -6.81 17.06 -2.69
C ASP A 101 -5.96 15.96 -2.05
N ALA A 102 -4.67 16.26 -1.89
CA ALA A 102 -3.72 15.34 -1.28
C ALA A 102 -3.99 15.10 0.21
N GLN A 103 -4.57 16.07 0.93
CA GLN A 103 -4.84 15.92 2.36
C GLN A 103 -5.94 14.90 2.59
N GLU A 104 -7.06 15.03 1.87
CA GLU A 104 -8.15 14.08 1.94
C GLU A 104 -7.72 12.69 1.46
N ALA A 105 -6.94 12.63 0.37
CA ALA A 105 -6.39 11.37 -0.12
C ALA A 105 -5.54 10.64 0.93
N ASN A 106 -4.66 11.35 1.64
CA ASN A 106 -3.86 10.79 2.74
C ASN A 106 -4.73 10.28 3.89
N SER A 107 -5.79 11.03 4.26
CA SER A 107 -6.73 10.63 5.31
C SER A 107 -7.44 9.32 4.95
N LEU A 108 -7.99 9.25 3.74
CA LEU A 108 -8.75 8.11 3.25
C LEU A 108 -7.88 6.86 3.07
N ILE A 109 -6.70 6.98 2.46
CA ILE A 109 -5.86 5.82 2.19
C ILE A 109 -5.27 5.23 3.48
N ARG A 110 -5.01 6.06 4.49
CA ARG A 110 -4.61 5.58 5.83
C ARG A 110 -5.68 4.68 6.44
N ILE A 111 -6.96 5.04 6.30
CA ILE A 111 -8.08 4.20 6.73
C ILE A 111 -8.07 2.88 5.94
N ALA A 112 -7.93 2.94 4.62
CA ALA A 112 -7.86 1.74 3.77
C ALA A 112 -6.75 0.77 4.20
N VAL A 113 -5.52 1.26 4.42
CA VAL A 113 -4.38 0.44 4.89
C VAL A 113 -4.68 -0.23 6.23
N SER A 114 -5.32 0.50 7.16
CA SER A 114 -5.65 -0.02 8.49
C SER A 114 -6.74 -1.09 8.47
N SER A 115 -7.63 -1.04 7.49
CA SER A 115 -8.77 -1.96 7.37
C SER A 115 -8.41 -3.29 6.68
N PHE A 116 -7.39 -3.32 5.83
CA PHE A 116 -6.91 -4.58 5.26
C PHE A 116 -6.07 -5.41 6.26
N GLY A 117 -6.22 -6.73 6.18
CA GLY A 117 -5.47 -7.69 6.98
C GLY A 117 -3.97 -7.67 6.69
N ASN A 118 -3.14 -8.07 7.66
CA ASN A 118 -1.68 -7.93 7.56
C ASN A 118 -1.03 -8.73 6.42
N ARG A 119 -1.60 -9.88 6.07
CA ARG A 119 -1.14 -10.74 4.97
C ARG A 119 -2.12 -10.68 3.79
N ASN A 120 -2.44 -9.48 3.35
CA ASN A 120 -3.38 -9.26 2.25
C ASN A 120 -2.69 -8.46 1.13
N ILE A 121 -2.79 -8.95 -0.10
CA ILE A 121 -2.16 -8.31 -1.26
C ILE A 121 -2.79 -6.95 -1.59
N HIS A 122 -4.08 -6.74 -1.33
CA HIS A 122 -4.73 -5.43 -1.44
C HIS A 122 -4.10 -4.42 -0.47
N LYS A 123 -3.72 -4.86 0.75
CA LYS A 123 -2.96 -4.01 1.69
C LYS A 123 -1.61 -3.60 1.11
N ALA A 124 -0.88 -4.54 0.52
CA ALA A 124 0.42 -4.26 -0.08
C ALA A 124 0.29 -3.20 -1.18
N VAL A 125 -0.65 -3.38 -2.11
CA VAL A 125 -0.86 -2.41 -3.20
C VAL A 125 -1.35 -1.06 -2.66
N THR A 126 -2.21 -1.06 -1.64
CA THR A 126 -2.67 0.17 -0.97
C THR A 126 -1.50 0.90 -0.30
N CYS A 127 -0.59 0.21 0.38
CA CYS A 127 0.63 0.81 0.94
C CYS A 127 1.53 1.40 -0.15
N TRP A 128 1.63 0.75 -1.31
CA TRP A 128 2.39 1.29 -2.45
C TRP A 128 1.82 2.61 -2.95
N ILE A 129 0.51 2.65 -3.17
CA ILE A 129 -0.22 3.85 -3.60
C ILE A 129 -0.11 4.93 -2.53
N TYR A 130 -0.19 4.57 -1.24
CA TYR A 130 -0.03 5.51 -0.14
C TYR A 130 1.34 6.18 -0.14
N GLY A 131 2.41 5.40 -0.34
CA GLY A 131 3.75 5.96 -0.49
C GLY A 131 3.83 6.91 -1.69
N CYS A 132 3.18 6.62 -2.82
CA CYS A 132 3.14 7.52 -3.98
C CYS A 132 2.46 8.87 -3.66
N ILE A 133 1.36 8.84 -2.88
CA ILE A 133 0.64 10.04 -2.44
C ILE A 133 1.48 10.84 -1.45
N GLN A 134 2.11 10.19 -0.47
CA GLN A 134 2.98 10.82 0.50
C GLN A 134 4.21 11.46 -0.14
N TRP A 135 4.75 10.85 -1.19
CA TRP A 135 5.90 11.39 -1.94
C TRP A 135 5.63 12.77 -2.55
N GLN A 136 4.37 13.14 -2.74
CA GLN A 136 4.02 14.49 -3.22
C GLN A 136 4.27 15.58 -2.19
N SER A 137 4.40 15.23 -0.92
CA SER A 137 4.75 16.17 0.14
C SER A 137 6.19 15.96 0.58
N GLN A 138 7.00 17.02 0.53
CA GLN A 138 8.39 17.00 0.95
C GLN A 138 8.57 16.58 2.42
N SER A 139 7.56 16.86 3.27
CA SER A 139 7.59 16.50 4.69
C SER A 139 7.35 15.00 4.95
N HIS A 140 6.92 14.24 3.95
CA HIS A 140 6.51 12.84 4.09
C HIS A 140 7.34 11.87 3.23
N LEU A 141 8.53 12.28 2.76
CA LEU A 141 9.39 11.44 1.93
C LEU A 141 9.85 10.16 2.66
N GLU A 142 10.22 10.27 3.93
CA GLU A 142 10.61 9.11 4.74
C GLU A 142 9.42 8.17 4.97
N ASP A 143 8.25 8.73 5.29
CA ASP A 143 7.01 7.95 5.44
C ASP A 143 6.65 7.21 4.14
N ALA A 144 6.89 7.84 3.00
CA ALA A 144 6.62 7.26 1.69
C ALA A 144 7.47 6.01 1.43
N LEU A 145 8.78 6.09 1.70
CA LEU A 145 9.69 4.95 1.63
C LEU A 145 9.29 3.84 2.59
N VAL A 146 8.92 4.19 3.83
CA VAL A 146 8.45 3.21 4.82
C VAL A 146 7.21 2.46 4.33
N ASN A 147 6.26 3.15 3.66
CA ASN A 147 5.08 2.49 3.10
C ASN A 147 5.41 1.61 1.89
N TRP A 148 6.37 1.99 1.05
CA TRP A 148 6.85 1.13 -0.03
C TRP A 148 7.56 -0.12 0.49
N GLU A 149 8.40 0.01 1.53
CA GLU A 149 9.05 -1.14 2.17
C GLU A 149 8.03 -2.08 2.82
N LYS A 150 7.01 -1.54 3.50
CA LYS A 150 5.89 -2.35 4.03
C LYS A 150 5.18 -3.11 2.91
N SER A 151 4.92 -2.46 1.78
CA SER A 151 4.33 -3.10 0.61
C SER A 151 5.18 -4.28 0.12
N TYR A 152 6.48 -4.05 -0.09
CA TYR A 152 7.45 -5.07 -0.48
C TYR A 152 7.49 -6.25 0.49
N LEU A 153 7.50 -6.00 1.80
CA LEU A 153 7.53 -7.06 2.81
C LEU A 153 6.28 -7.95 2.77
N ILE A 154 5.09 -7.35 2.61
CA ILE A 154 3.84 -8.11 2.48
C ILE A 154 3.89 -8.99 1.22
N VAL A 155 4.28 -8.43 0.06
CA VAL A 155 4.36 -9.20 -1.18
C VAL A 155 5.41 -10.32 -1.08
N SER A 156 6.56 -10.05 -0.47
CA SER A 156 7.62 -11.05 -0.32
C SER A 156 7.21 -12.20 0.59
N ASP A 157 6.45 -11.93 1.65
CA ASP A 157 5.90 -12.98 2.51
C ASP A 157 4.87 -13.83 1.73
N LEU A 158 3.95 -13.19 1.01
CA LEU A 158 2.95 -13.87 0.18
C LEU A 158 3.58 -14.77 -0.89
N ALA A 159 4.64 -14.31 -1.56
CA ALA A 159 5.37 -15.07 -2.58
C ALA A 159 5.99 -16.39 -2.06
N THR A 160 6.22 -16.49 -0.75
CA THR A 160 6.82 -17.68 -0.11
C THR A 160 5.84 -18.51 0.70
N SER A 161 4.58 -18.06 0.81
CA SER A 161 3.59 -18.67 1.68
C SER A 161 3.03 -19.96 1.06
N PRO A 162 3.04 -21.10 1.79
CA PRO A 162 2.65 -22.41 1.26
C PRO A 162 1.14 -22.60 0.98
N GLY A 163 0.35 -21.52 0.97
CA GLY A 163 -1.09 -21.55 0.73
C GLY A 163 -1.55 -21.05 -0.64
N TYR A 164 -0.65 -20.49 -1.44
CA TYR A 164 -0.96 -19.93 -2.75
C TYR A 164 -0.49 -20.86 -3.88
N ASP A 165 -1.19 -20.83 -5.01
CA ASP A 165 -0.74 -21.56 -6.20
C ASP A 165 0.56 -20.97 -6.78
N GLN A 166 1.23 -21.78 -7.61
CA GLN A 166 2.49 -21.41 -8.24
C GLN A 166 2.37 -20.14 -9.10
N THR A 167 1.23 -19.93 -9.77
CA THR A 167 1.01 -18.77 -10.64
C THR A 167 0.93 -17.48 -9.83
N PHE A 168 0.26 -17.51 -8.68
CA PHE A 168 0.18 -16.40 -7.75
C PHE A 168 1.54 -16.11 -7.13
N ALA A 169 2.27 -17.15 -6.69
CA ALA A 169 3.61 -17.00 -6.14
C ALA A 169 4.59 -16.37 -7.16
N GLU A 170 4.56 -16.82 -8.41
CA GLU A 170 5.34 -16.24 -9.51
C GLU A 170 4.99 -14.77 -9.72
N LYS A 171 3.69 -14.44 -9.77
CA LYS A 171 3.27 -13.05 -9.97
C LYS A 171 3.64 -12.15 -8.79
N CYS A 172 3.53 -12.63 -7.56
CA CYS A 172 4.05 -11.92 -6.39
C CYS A 172 5.58 -11.76 -6.47
N GLY A 173 6.31 -12.74 -7.00
CA GLY A 173 7.73 -12.63 -7.32
C GLY A 173 8.03 -11.46 -8.26
N ASP A 174 7.31 -11.34 -9.39
CA ASP A 174 7.49 -10.24 -10.34
C ASP A 174 7.20 -8.86 -9.71
N ILE A 175 6.12 -8.78 -8.92
CA ILE A 175 5.73 -7.55 -8.22
C ILE A 175 6.81 -7.18 -7.20
N LYS A 176 7.29 -8.15 -6.41
CA LYS A 176 8.34 -7.97 -5.42
C LYS A 176 9.62 -7.43 -6.06
N ASP A 177 10.06 -8.02 -7.16
CA ASP A 177 11.29 -7.60 -7.86
C ASP A 177 11.14 -6.17 -8.40
N THR A 178 9.97 -5.85 -8.95
CA THR A 178 9.62 -4.50 -9.42
C THR A 178 9.67 -3.48 -8.27
N MET A 179 9.07 -3.81 -7.11
CA MET A 179 9.07 -2.95 -5.93
C MET A 179 10.47 -2.74 -5.37
N SER A 180 11.26 -3.82 -5.25
CA SER A 180 12.62 -3.79 -4.72
C SER A 180 13.52 -2.86 -5.53
N GLU A 181 13.47 -2.97 -6.87
CA GLU A 181 14.24 -2.12 -7.75
C GLU A 181 13.80 -0.65 -7.66
N ALA A 182 12.49 -0.40 -7.61
CA ALA A 182 11.96 0.95 -7.49
C ALA A 182 12.35 1.62 -6.16
N ILE A 183 12.27 0.90 -5.04
CA ILE A 183 12.73 1.37 -3.72
C ILE A 183 14.23 1.66 -3.75
N ARG A 184 15.04 0.73 -4.28
CA ARG A 184 16.49 0.90 -4.37
C ARG A 184 16.88 2.16 -5.15
N LEU A 185 16.27 2.37 -6.32
CA LEU A 185 16.52 3.56 -7.13
C LEU A 185 16.06 4.84 -6.43
N ALA A 186 14.89 4.80 -5.79
CA ALA A 186 14.35 5.97 -5.10
C ALA A 186 15.19 6.39 -3.90
N SER A 187 15.68 5.45 -3.10
CA SER A 187 16.58 5.73 -1.98
C SER A 187 17.93 6.28 -2.42
N MET A 188 18.42 5.90 -3.60
CA MET A 188 19.69 6.43 -4.14
C MET A 188 19.54 7.83 -4.74
N GLN A 189 18.39 8.14 -5.35
CA GLN A 189 18.19 9.35 -6.15
C GLN A 189 17.30 10.39 -5.43
N ASN A 190 16.74 10.05 -4.27
CA ASN A 190 15.69 10.81 -3.58
C ASN A 190 14.52 11.17 -4.52
N TYR A 191 14.19 10.25 -5.43
CA TYR A 191 13.27 10.51 -6.52
C TYR A 191 12.55 9.22 -6.97
N PRO A 192 11.22 9.23 -7.17
CA PRO A 192 10.49 8.04 -7.59
C PRO A 192 10.89 7.71 -9.05
N PRO A 193 11.50 6.55 -9.32
CA PRO A 193 11.82 6.18 -10.70
C PRO A 193 10.53 6.03 -11.52
N PRO A 194 10.57 6.10 -12.86
CA PRO A 194 9.39 5.77 -13.66
C PRO A 194 9.01 4.29 -13.49
N PRO A 195 7.71 3.92 -13.56
CA PRO A 195 7.32 2.52 -13.55
C PRO A 195 7.80 1.79 -14.81
N PRO A 196 7.90 0.44 -14.76
CA PRO A 196 8.20 -0.37 -15.93
C PRO A 196 7.22 -0.08 -17.08
N ASP A 197 7.73 -0.03 -18.30
CA ASP A 197 6.89 0.11 -19.48
C ASP A 197 6.18 -1.22 -19.76
N PRO A 198 4.84 -1.30 -19.65
CA PRO A 198 4.10 -2.54 -19.87
C PRO A 198 4.33 -3.12 -21.29
N ALA A 199 4.67 -2.28 -22.27
CA ALA A 199 4.96 -2.73 -23.63
C ALA A 199 6.31 -3.46 -23.76
N ARG A 200 7.25 -3.25 -22.83
CA ARG A 200 8.56 -3.91 -22.84
C ARG A 200 8.57 -5.22 -22.05
N THR A 201 7.66 -5.38 -21.09
CA THR A 201 7.62 -6.55 -20.19
C THR A 201 6.99 -7.80 -20.82
N SER A 202 6.35 -7.67 -21.98
CA SER A 202 5.78 -8.80 -22.75
C SER A 202 6.82 -9.56 -23.59
N ALA A 203 8.07 -9.11 -23.63
CA ALA A 203 9.15 -9.89 -24.22
C ALA A 203 9.48 -11.05 -23.25
N PRO A 204 9.35 -12.33 -23.66
CA PRO A 204 9.71 -13.45 -22.81
C PRO A 204 11.17 -13.29 -22.40
N SER A 205 11.39 -13.10 -21.10
CA SER A 205 12.72 -13.12 -20.50
C SER A 205 13.27 -14.53 -20.70
N ARG A 206 13.96 -14.71 -21.84
CA ARG A 206 14.75 -15.90 -22.13
C ARG A 206 15.64 -16.11 -20.90
N PRO A 207 15.63 -17.30 -20.28
CA PRO A 207 16.42 -17.51 -19.08
C PRO A 207 17.86 -17.18 -19.41
N ALA A 208 18.38 -16.13 -18.79
CA ALA A 208 19.77 -15.76 -18.93
C ALA A 208 20.56 -16.98 -18.49
N LYS A 209 21.27 -17.60 -19.43
CA LYS A 209 22.25 -18.66 -19.13
C LYS A 209 23.18 -18.07 -18.08
N ARG A 210 23.00 -18.49 -16.82
CA ARG A 210 23.92 -18.22 -15.73
C ARG A 210 25.27 -18.80 -16.13
N THR A 211 26.13 -17.97 -16.73
CA THR A 211 27.57 -18.22 -16.73
C THR A 211 28.00 -18.23 -15.27
N ALA A 212 28.40 -19.40 -14.80
CA ALA A 212 28.96 -19.60 -13.48
C ALA A 212 30.15 -18.64 -13.29
N LEU A 213 29.94 -17.59 -12.50
CA LEU A 213 31.02 -16.72 -12.07
C LEU A 213 31.66 -17.32 -10.81
N VAL A 214 32.95 -17.57 -10.98
CA VAL A 214 33.92 -18.10 -10.04
C VAL A 214 33.77 -17.52 -8.63
N SER A 215 33.71 -18.43 -7.67
CA SER A 215 33.86 -18.20 -6.23
C SER A 215 35.11 -17.34 -5.93
N ARG A 216 34.90 -16.14 -5.38
CA ARG A 216 35.89 -15.43 -4.59
C ARG A 216 35.32 -15.16 -3.21
N ARG A 217 35.84 -15.91 -2.23
CA ARG A 217 35.72 -15.61 -0.80
C ARG A 217 36.25 -14.20 -0.54
N ALA A 218 35.37 -13.30 -0.09
CA ALA A 218 35.75 -12.07 0.59
C ALA A 218 35.36 -12.20 2.05
N GLY A 219 36.35 -12.03 2.94
CA GLY A 219 36.21 -12.23 4.37
C GLY A 219 35.23 -11.24 5.01
N VAL A 220 34.37 -11.78 5.86
CA VAL A 220 33.49 -11.02 6.75
C VAL A 220 34.36 -10.31 7.77
N ARG A 221 34.41 -8.97 7.72
CA ARG A 221 34.88 -8.15 8.84
C ARG A 221 33.70 -7.93 9.77
N LEU A 222 33.79 -8.49 10.98
CA LEU A 222 32.90 -8.23 12.10
C LEU A 222 32.92 -6.73 12.43
N PHE A 223 31.74 -6.11 12.53
CA PHE A 223 31.58 -4.81 13.15
C PHE A 223 31.62 -4.97 14.69
N PRO A 224 32.23 -4.02 15.42
CA PRO A 224 32.21 -4.04 16.88
C PRO A 224 30.82 -3.64 17.40
N VAL A 225 30.29 -4.48 18.30
CA VAL A 225 29.12 -4.21 19.12
C VAL A 225 29.48 -3.13 20.13
N PHE A 226 28.88 -1.94 20.02
CA PHE A 226 28.98 -0.88 21.02
C PHE A 226 27.57 -0.51 21.49
N GLY A 227 27.40 -0.45 22.82
CA GLY A 227 26.34 0.33 23.46
C GLY A 227 25.27 -0.45 24.19
N SER A 228 25.60 -1.01 25.35
CA SER A 228 24.63 -1.39 26.37
C SER A 228 23.94 -0.13 26.89
N ILE A 229 22.62 -0.01 26.75
CA ILE A 229 21.83 1.06 27.36
C ILE A 229 21.69 0.74 28.85
N PRO A 230 22.11 1.62 29.79
CA PRO A 230 21.88 1.42 31.20
C PRO A 230 20.38 1.56 31.51
N ALA A 231 19.81 0.53 32.15
CA ALA A 231 18.46 0.56 32.68
C ALA A 231 18.37 1.66 33.76
N GLY A 232 17.64 2.73 33.46
CA GLY A 232 17.33 3.78 34.42
C GLY A 232 16.56 3.22 35.61
N ALA A 233 17.00 3.58 36.82
CA ALA A 233 16.33 3.23 38.06
C ALA A 233 14.93 3.87 38.14
N PRO A 234 13.93 3.19 38.72
CA PRO A 234 12.61 3.78 38.94
C PRO A 234 12.71 4.94 39.94
N ALA A 235 12.10 6.08 39.58
CA ALA A 235 11.95 7.21 40.48
C ALA A 235 11.01 6.85 41.63
N ASN A 236 11.47 7.04 42.87
CA ASN A 236 10.64 6.94 44.08
C ASN A 236 9.49 7.95 43.99
N ILE A 237 8.27 7.44 44.00
CA ILE A 237 7.05 8.23 44.19
C ILE A 237 7.05 8.66 45.66
N VAL A 238 7.16 9.98 45.88
CA VAL A 238 7.00 10.59 47.20
C VAL A 238 5.51 10.59 47.53
N ASP A 239 5.16 9.83 48.55
CA ASP A 239 3.83 9.80 49.15
C ASP A 239 3.65 11.12 49.92
N VAL A 240 2.76 11.99 49.43
CA VAL A 240 2.40 13.23 50.12
C VAL A 240 1.17 12.94 50.95
N SER A 241 1.40 12.74 52.25
CA SER A 241 0.36 12.67 53.27
C SER A 241 -0.25 14.06 53.44
N ASP A 242 -1.52 14.23 53.07
CA ASP A 242 -2.31 15.40 53.42
C ASP A 242 -2.60 15.39 54.93
N ASP A 243 -2.03 16.38 55.62
CA ASP A 243 -2.27 16.62 57.03
C ASP A 243 -3.47 17.56 57.21
N LYS A 244 -4.33 17.19 58.15
CA LYS A 244 -5.62 17.83 58.44
C LYS A 244 -5.42 19.15 59.19
N THR A 245 -6.23 20.16 58.86
CA THR A 245 -6.80 21.08 59.86
C THR A 245 -8.14 21.63 59.40
#